data_AF-A0AAU7JW84-F1
#
_entry.id   AF-A0AAU7JW84-F1
#
_cell.length_a   1.000
_cell.length_b   1.000
_cell.length_c   1.000
_cell.angle_alpha   90.00
_cell.angle_beta   90.00
_cell.angle_gamma   90.00
#
_symmetry.space_group_name_H-M   'P 1'
#
loop_
_entity.id
_entity.type
_entity.pdbx_description
1 polymer ?
#
loop_
_entity_poly.entity_id
_entity_poly.type
_entity_poly.pdbx_seq_one_letter_code
_entity_poly.pdbx_strand_id
1 'polypeptide(L)'
;MRRGGWAKVATGLCAVALSACSSPGIDGGATRVATSVTTQVTTTDDCPDVRLAPGAVAASIAFGYDGKPVATGQDAEVRLCLRGFPNKSVIVTAPPGTEVSPAGATTGGTGSDILTFTVSAKSGSGGALGVLLRDSSGHQSADSGGPSVVVEGATWRLAKQP
;
A
#
# COMPACT_ATOMS: atom_id res chain seq x y z
N MET A 1 -41.15 -1.05 57.58
CA MET A 1 -40.50 -2.22 58.20
C MET A 1 -39.19 -2.51 57.46
N ARG A 2 -38.10 -2.68 58.24
CA ARG A 2 -36.73 -3.20 57.91
C ARG A 2 -35.95 -2.47 56.80
N ARG A 3 -34.93 -1.62 57.05
CA ARG A 3 -33.61 -1.71 57.75
C ARG A 3 -32.56 -2.62 57.07
N GLY A 4 -31.40 -2.00 56.76
CA GLY A 4 -30.05 -2.60 56.74
C GLY A 4 -29.58 -3.15 55.39
N GLY A 5 -28.35 -2.95 54.91
CA GLY A 5 -27.14 -2.46 55.58
C GLY A 5 -26.02 -2.14 54.58
N TRP A 6 -25.00 -1.46 55.09
CA TRP A 6 -23.84 -0.91 54.39
C TRP A 6 -22.72 -1.92 54.22
N ALA A 7 -21.89 -1.75 53.18
CA ALA A 7 -20.45 -2.00 53.25
C ALA A 7 -19.69 -1.09 52.28
N LYS A 8 -18.91 -0.16 52.83
CA LYS A 8 -17.78 0.52 52.18
C LYS A 8 -16.54 -0.34 52.39
N VAL A 9 -15.72 -0.56 51.36
CA VAL A 9 -14.25 -0.49 51.43
C VAL A 9 -13.72 -0.06 50.05
N ALA A 10 -12.92 1.00 50.03
CA ALA A 10 -12.16 1.55 48.91
C ALA A 10 -10.75 0.94 48.85
N THR A 11 -10.08 0.97 47.69
CA THR A 11 -8.62 1.10 47.40
C THR A 11 -8.42 0.61 45.95
N GLY A 12 -7.74 1.26 44.99
CA GLY A 12 -7.01 2.53 44.88
C GLY A 12 -6.95 2.89 43.37
N LEU A 13 -7.05 4.18 43.01
CA LEU A 13 -5.94 5.06 42.64
C LEU A 13 -4.97 4.47 41.59
N CYS A 14 -5.17 4.88 40.33
CA CYS A 14 -4.06 5.38 39.52
C CYS A 14 -4.58 6.56 38.68
N ALA A 15 -4.09 7.74 39.01
CA ALA A 15 -4.42 9.01 38.39
C ALA A 15 -3.84 9.07 36.97
N VAL A 16 -4.64 9.49 35.99
CA VAL A 16 -4.12 10.05 34.74
C VAL A 16 -4.29 11.55 34.85
N ALA A 17 -3.19 12.21 35.18
CA ALA A 17 -3.12 13.66 35.27
C ALA A 17 -3.30 14.28 33.88
N LEU A 18 -4.24 15.21 33.79
CA LEU A 18 -4.28 16.25 32.77
C LEU A 18 -3.07 17.17 32.95
N SER A 19 -2.21 17.23 31.94
CA SER A 19 -1.31 18.36 31.71
C SER A 19 -1.58 18.93 30.32
N ALA A 20 -2.29 20.06 30.31
CA ALA A 20 -2.39 20.95 29.16
C ALA A 20 -1.13 21.84 29.09
N CYS A 21 -0.58 22.02 27.88
CA CYS A 21 0.25 23.13 27.37
C CYS A 21 0.94 22.61 26.10
N SER A 22 0.93 23.23 24.92
CA SER A 22 0.49 24.55 24.47
C SER A 22 0.36 24.47 22.94
N SER A 23 -0.64 25.13 22.36
CA SER A 23 -0.56 25.54 20.96
C SER A 23 0.31 26.80 20.85
N PRO A 24 1.16 26.89 19.84
CA PRO A 24 1.23 28.11 19.04
C PRO A 24 0.93 27.82 17.58
N GLY A 25 0.20 28.74 16.95
CA GLY A 25 -0.30 28.61 15.59
C GLY A 25 0.75 28.87 14.50
N ILE A 26 0.26 28.59 13.27
CA ILE A 26 0.67 29.05 11.94
C ILE A 26 2.13 28.81 11.50
N ASP A 27 2.31 27.91 10.53
CA ASP A 27 2.64 28.34 9.18
C ASP A 27 2.32 27.25 8.13
N GLY A 28 1.86 27.70 6.96
CA GLY A 28 1.39 26.86 5.87
C GLY A 28 2.49 25.98 5.29
N GLY A 29 2.16 24.70 5.11
CA GLY A 29 2.97 23.76 4.38
C GLY A 29 2.24 22.42 4.35
N ALA A 30 1.70 22.04 3.20
CA ALA A 30 1.08 20.75 2.99
C ALA A 30 2.14 19.64 3.11
N THR A 31 2.47 19.26 4.33
CA THR A 31 3.28 18.06 4.61
C THR A 31 2.37 16.87 4.38
N ARG A 32 2.47 16.29 3.17
CA ARG A 32 1.93 14.95 2.90
C ARG A 32 2.56 14.01 3.91
N VAL A 33 1.78 13.56 4.88
CA VAL A 33 2.16 12.47 5.77
C VAL A 33 2.31 11.23 4.88
N ALA A 34 3.56 10.90 4.55
CA ALA A 34 3.89 9.61 3.98
C ALA A 34 3.67 8.58 5.10
N THR A 35 2.51 7.93 5.08
CA THR A 35 2.23 6.78 5.94
C THR A 35 3.13 5.64 5.49
N SER A 36 4.25 5.46 6.18
CA SER A 36 5.18 4.35 5.96
C SER A 36 4.54 3.06 6.44
N VAL A 37 3.82 2.36 5.56
CA VAL A 37 3.36 0.99 5.83
C VAL A 37 4.60 0.09 5.78
N THR A 38 5.08 -0.33 6.95
CA THR A 38 6.16 -1.32 7.07
C THR A 38 5.52 -2.67 7.37
N THR A 39 5.33 -3.49 6.35
CA THR A 39 4.94 -4.90 6.52
C THR A 39 6.16 -5.78 6.26
N GLN A 40 6.61 -6.45 7.31
CA GLN A 40 7.81 -7.29 7.32
C GLN A 40 7.52 -8.65 6.64
N VAL A 41 8.47 -9.11 5.80
CA VAL A 41 8.37 -10.24 4.86
C VAL A 41 8.10 -11.59 5.54
N THR A 42 7.21 -12.39 4.94
CA THR A 42 7.34 -13.85 4.86
C THR A 42 7.13 -14.30 3.42
N THR A 43 8.16 -14.95 2.86
CA THR A 43 8.20 -15.74 1.60
C THR A 43 7.73 -15.10 0.29
N THR A 44 8.61 -15.12 -0.71
CA THR A 44 8.37 -14.79 -2.13
C THR A 44 7.28 -15.62 -2.83
N ASP A 45 6.66 -16.59 -2.15
CA ASP A 45 5.59 -17.45 -2.68
C ASP A 45 4.28 -16.71 -2.99
N ASP A 46 4.12 -15.46 -2.51
CA ASP A 46 2.93 -14.65 -2.75
C ASP A 46 2.99 -13.75 -4.01
N CYS A 47 4.08 -13.80 -4.79
CA CYS A 47 4.26 -12.98 -6.00
C CYS A 47 4.48 -13.84 -7.27
N PRO A 48 3.40 -14.42 -7.85
CA PRO A 48 3.46 -15.36 -8.97
C PRO A 48 3.98 -14.78 -10.31
N ASP A 49 4.01 -13.46 -10.50
CA ASP A 49 4.42 -12.87 -11.79
C ASP A 49 5.78 -12.17 -11.67
N VAL A 50 6.88 -12.91 -11.84
CA VAL A 50 8.26 -12.39 -11.76
C VAL A 50 8.70 -11.82 -13.11
N ARG A 51 8.96 -10.51 -13.16
CA ARG A 51 9.66 -9.85 -14.28
C ARG A 51 11.06 -9.44 -13.84
N LEU A 52 12.06 -10.01 -14.50
CA LEU A 52 13.46 -9.60 -14.33
C LEU A 52 13.67 -8.27 -15.04
N ALA A 53 14.23 -7.28 -14.35
CA ALA A 53 14.64 -6.04 -14.99
C ALA A 53 15.80 -6.33 -15.97
N PRO A 54 15.82 -5.77 -17.20
CA PRO A 54 16.90 -6.02 -18.15
C PRO A 54 18.26 -5.57 -17.56
N GLY A 55 19.25 -6.46 -17.55
CA GLY A 55 20.65 -6.14 -17.22
C GLY A 55 21.07 -6.34 -15.75
N ALA A 56 20.17 -6.75 -14.86
CA ALA A 56 20.50 -7.03 -13.46
C ALA A 56 20.16 -8.48 -13.09
N VAL A 57 21.16 -9.37 -13.14
CA VAL A 57 21.06 -10.74 -12.61
C VAL A 57 20.75 -10.80 -11.10
N ALA A 58 20.61 -9.66 -10.42
CA ALA A 58 20.31 -9.52 -9.00
C ALA A 58 19.04 -8.70 -8.66
N ALA A 59 18.33 -8.14 -9.65
CA ALA A 59 17.14 -7.31 -9.42
C ALA A 59 15.88 -7.87 -10.08
N SER A 60 14.76 -7.83 -9.36
CA SER A 60 13.48 -8.37 -9.85
C SER A 60 12.30 -7.54 -9.37
N ILE A 61 11.29 -7.42 -10.23
CA ILE A 61 9.99 -6.82 -9.94
C ILE A 61 8.95 -7.90 -10.16
N ALA A 62 8.14 -8.20 -9.14
CA ALA A 62 7.10 -9.21 -9.26
C ALA A 62 5.76 -8.75 -8.70
N PHE A 63 4.67 -9.29 -9.23
CA PHE A 63 3.31 -8.95 -8.80
C PHE A 63 2.59 -10.16 -8.19
N GLY A 64 1.84 -9.90 -7.13
CA GLY A 64 0.89 -10.82 -6.52
C GLY A 64 -0.51 -10.25 -6.47
N TYR A 65 -1.49 -11.05 -6.90
CA TYR A 65 -2.92 -10.71 -6.93
C TYR A 65 -3.74 -11.99 -7.09
N ASP A 66 -5.01 -11.98 -6.69
CA ASP A 66 -5.87 -13.17 -6.69
C ASP A 66 -6.61 -13.42 -8.01
N GLY A 67 -6.67 -12.41 -8.89
CA GLY A 67 -7.33 -12.45 -10.19
C GLY A 67 -8.84 -12.66 -10.13
N LYS A 68 -9.45 -12.53 -8.94
CA LYS A 68 -10.88 -12.78 -8.75
C LYS A 68 -11.70 -11.61 -9.29
N PRO A 69 -12.84 -11.86 -9.93
CA PRO A 69 -13.77 -10.81 -10.28
C PRO A 69 -14.40 -10.22 -9.02
N VAL A 70 -14.40 -8.90 -8.95
CA VAL A 70 -15.08 -8.10 -7.92
C VAL A 70 -15.99 -7.08 -8.59
N ALA A 71 -16.95 -6.52 -7.84
CA ALA A 71 -17.86 -5.52 -8.41
C ALA A 71 -17.12 -4.22 -8.77
N THR A 72 -17.56 -3.52 -9.81
CA THR A 72 -17.04 -2.18 -10.14
C THR A 72 -17.14 -1.23 -8.94
N GLY A 73 -16.07 -0.49 -8.67
CA GLY A 73 -15.93 0.38 -7.51
C GLY A 73 -15.57 -0.34 -6.21
N GLN A 74 -15.45 -1.67 -6.21
CA GLN A 74 -14.80 -2.41 -5.12
C GLN A 74 -13.29 -2.48 -5.35
N ASP A 75 -12.60 -2.65 -4.22
CA ASP A 75 -11.15 -2.71 -4.11
C ASP A 75 -10.63 -4.15 -4.28
N ALA A 76 -9.50 -4.30 -4.97
CA ALA A 76 -8.71 -5.53 -5.00
C ALA A 76 -7.24 -5.25 -4.66
N GLU A 77 -6.60 -6.19 -3.97
CA GLU A 77 -5.22 -6.06 -3.53
C GLU A 77 -4.23 -6.46 -4.63
N VAL A 78 -3.17 -5.66 -4.78
CA VAL A 78 -1.98 -5.95 -5.57
C VAL A 78 -0.75 -5.81 -4.69
N ARG A 79 0.06 -6.86 -4.64
CA ARG A 79 1.38 -6.85 -3.98
C ARG A 79 2.46 -6.66 -5.03
N LEU A 80 3.42 -5.79 -4.75
CA LEU A 80 4.61 -5.57 -5.55
C LEU A 80 5.82 -6.04 -4.75
N CYS A 81 6.40 -7.16 -5.18
CA CYS A 81 7.64 -7.69 -4.63
C CYS A 81 8.84 -7.12 -5.39
N LEU A 82 9.75 -6.49 -4.67
CA LEU A 82 10.94 -5.86 -5.21
C LEU A 82 12.18 -6.51 -4.61
N ARG A 83 13.16 -6.85 -5.44
CA ARG A 83 14.53 -7.19 -5.02
C ARG A 83 15.56 -6.39 -5.81
N GLY A 84 16.64 -6.01 -5.14
CA GLY A 84 17.74 -5.25 -5.72
C GLY A 84 17.47 -3.74 -5.83
N PHE A 85 16.42 -3.23 -5.19
CA PHE A 85 15.99 -1.82 -5.30
C PHE A 85 15.97 -1.10 -3.95
N PRO A 86 17.11 -0.87 -3.27
CA PRO A 86 17.11 -0.13 -2.01
C PRO A 86 16.83 1.37 -2.23
N ASN A 87 16.09 1.97 -1.30
CA ASN A 87 15.84 3.41 -1.20
C ASN A 87 15.33 4.05 -2.51
N LYS A 88 14.40 3.37 -3.18
CA LYS A 88 13.70 3.84 -4.39
C LYS A 88 12.30 4.35 -4.05
N SER A 89 11.90 5.42 -4.74
CA SER A 89 10.51 5.81 -4.85
C SER A 89 9.83 4.93 -5.89
N VAL A 90 8.67 4.38 -5.54
CA VAL A 90 7.84 3.52 -6.36
C VAL A 90 6.56 4.27 -6.70
N ILE A 91 6.26 4.39 -7.97
CA ILE A 91 5.05 5.01 -8.48
C ILE A 91 4.26 3.95 -9.24
N VAL A 92 3.00 3.76 -8.88
CA VAL A 92 2.10 2.85 -9.60
C VAL A 92 1.14 3.69 -10.43
N THR A 93 1.11 3.40 -11.73
CA THR A 93 0.24 4.05 -12.71
C THR A 93 -0.90 3.13 -13.07
N ALA A 94 -2.07 3.71 -13.24
CA ALA A 94 -3.31 3.00 -13.53
C ALA A 94 -3.85 3.44 -14.91
N PRO A 95 -4.52 2.53 -15.65
CA PRO A 95 -5.23 2.92 -16.86
C PRO A 95 -6.43 3.83 -16.54
N PRO A 96 -6.98 4.55 -17.53
CA PRO A 96 -8.16 5.40 -17.34
C PRO A 96 -9.32 4.64 -16.68
N GLY A 97 -9.96 5.29 -15.70
CA GLY A 97 -11.12 4.73 -14.97
C GLY A 97 -10.76 3.73 -13.87
N THR A 98 -9.46 3.59 -13.58
CA THR A 98 -8.91 2.83 -12.45
C THR A 98 -8.23 3.77 -11.45
N GLU A 99 -8.38 3.51 -10.16
CA GLU A 99 -7.70 4.20 -9.07
C GLU A 99 -6.74 3.22 -8.37
N VAL A 100 -5.59 3.73 -7.91
CA VAL A 100 -4.61 2.96 -7.13
C VAL A 100 -4.26 3.72 -5.86
N SER A 101 -4.29 3.03 -4.72
CA SER A 101 -3.98 3.58 -3.41
C SER A 101 -3.03 2.68 -2.62
N PRO A 102 -1.93 3.21 -2.06
CA PRO A 102 -1.43 4.56 -2.31
C PRO A 102 -0.91 4.69 -3.76
N ALA A 103 -0.92 5.90 -4.33
CA ALA A 103 -0.40 6.11 -5.69
C ALA A 103 1.14 5.93 -5.79
N GLY A 104 1.82 5.88 -4.65
CA GLY A 104 3.25 5.61 -4.58
C GLY A 104 3.69 5.19 -3.18
N ALA A 105 4.88 4.62 -3.12
CA ALA A 105 5.51 4.08 -1.92
C ALA A 105 7.03 4.24 -2.01
N THR A 106 7.74 3.85 -0.96
CA THR A 106 9.20 3.81 -0.94
C THR A 106 9.68 2.44 -0.50
N THR A 107 10.72 1.94 -1.16
CA THR A 107 11.46 0.75 -0.71
C THR A 107 12.39 1.11 0.43
N GLY A 108 12.62 0.16 1.34
CA GLY A 108 13.55 0.32 2.45
C GLY A 108 15.02 0.24 2.02
N GLY A 109 15.91 0.29 3.01
CA GLY A 109 17.35 0.23 2.79
C GLY A 109 17.91 -1.16 2.48
N THR A 110 17.12 -2.22 2.65
CA THR A 110 17.54 -3.62 2.47
C THR A 110 17.53 -4.05 1.00
N GLY A 111 16.80 -3.34 0.14
CA GLY A 111 16.63 -3.69 -1.26
C GLY A 111 15.80 -4.96 -1.48
N SER A 112 15.01 -5.37 -0.49
CA SER A 112 14.00 -6.44 -0.62
C SER A 112 12.74 -6.02 0.13
N ASP A 113 11.69 -5.68 -0.61
CA ASP A 113 10.47 -5.10 -0.08
C ASP A 113 9.23 -5.72 -0.74
N ILE A 114 8.14 -5.82 0.03
CA ILE A 114 6.81 -6.16 -0.49
C ILE A 114 5.91 -4.95 -0.19
N LEU A 115 5.41 -4.32 -1.24
CA LEU A 115 4.56 -3.14 -1.15
C LEU A 115 3.13 -3.53 -1.52
N THR A 116 2.17 -3.16 -0.68
CA THR A 116 0.75 -3.45 -0.92
C THR A 116 0.04 -2.22 -1.47
N PHE A 117 -0.73 -2.45 -2.54
CA PHE A 117 -1.56 -1.47 -3.20
C PHE A 117 -2.97 -1.99 -3.32
N THR A 118 -3.92 -1.08 -3.23
CA THR A 118 -5.33 -1.34 -3.49
C THR A 118 -5.69 -0.72 -4.83
N VAL A 119 -6.38 -1.48 -5.67
CA VAL A 119 -6.82 -1.06 -7.00
C VAL A 119 -8.33 -1.12 -7.05
N SER A 120 -8.97 -0.11 -7.63
CA SER A 120 -10.41 -0.14 -7.93
C SER A 120 -10.67 0.31 -9.34
N ALA A 121 -11.65 -0.31 -10.00
CA ALA A 121 -12.07 0.08 -11.35
C ALA A 121 -13.57 0.37 -11.37
N LYS A 122 -13.95 1.55 -11.85
CA LYS A 122 -15.36 1.99 -11.90
C LYS A 122 -15.96 1.84 -13.30
N SER A 123 -15.18 2.11 -14.34
CA SER A 123 -15.56 2.00 -15.75
C SER A 123 -14.31 2.15 -16.62
N GLY A 124 -14.37 1.81 -17.91
CA GLY A 124 -13.29 2.05 -18.86
C GLY A 124 -12.90 0.83 -19.68
N SER A 125 -11.94 1.01 -20.59
CA SER A 125 -11.42 -0.05 -21.48
C SER A 125 -10.58 -1.10 -20.77
N GLY A 126 -10.29 -0.91 -19.48
CA GLY A 126 -9.22 -1.62 -18.81
C GLY A 126 -7.85 -1.23 -19.37
N GLY A 127 -6.81 -1.91 -18.89
CA GLY A 127 -5.43 -1.67 -19.31
C GLY A 127 -4.42 -2.18 -18.28
N ALA A 128 -3.14 -2.13 -18.64
CA ALA A 128 -2.06 -2.56 -17.75
C ALA A 128 -1.83 -1.55 -16.63
N LEU A 129 -1.60 -2.06 -15.41
CA LEU A 129 -0.89 -1.29 -14.41
C LEU A 129 0.57 -1.11 -14.85
N GLY A 130 1.16 0.02 -14.49
CA GLY A 130 2.59 0.28 -14.72
C GLY A 130 3.28 0.61 -13.40
N VAL A 131 4.53 0.17 -13.26
CA VAL A 131 5.37 0.49 -12.12
C VAL A 131 6.60 1.23 -12.59
N LEU A 132 6.89 2.36 -11.95
CA LEU A 132 8.06 3.17 -12.20
C LEU A 132 8.85 3.33 -10.91
N LEU A 133 10.13 2.97 -10.94
CA LEU A 133 11.07 3.17 -9.84
C LEU A 133 11.98 4.34 -10.14
N ARG A 134 12.11 5.26 -9.18
CA ARG A 134 13.02 6.39 -9.24
C ARG A 134 13.99 6.38 -8.07
N ASP A 135 15.21 6.84 -8.32
CA ASP A 135 16.15 7.15 -7.24
C ASP A 135 15.81 8.49 -6.56
N SER A 136 16.59 8.84 -5.54
CA SER A 136 16.42 10.08 -4.78
C SER A 136 16.67 11.36 -5.61
N SER A 137 17.37 11.25 -6.75
CA SER A 137 17.57 12.34 -7.69
C SER A 137 16.40 12.50 -8.67
N GLY A 138 15.43 11.59 -8.64
CA GLY A 138 14.27 11.56 -9.53
C GLY A 138 14.53 10.83 -10.85
N HIS A 139 15.71 10.26 -11.05
CA HIS A 139 16.05 9.52 -12.26
C HIS A 139 15.39 8.14 -12.26
N GLN A 140 14.89 7.71 -13.42
CA GLN A 140 14.26 6.40 -13.58
C GLN A 140 15.31 5.30 -13.43
N SER A 141 15.12 4.44 -12.42
CA SER A 141 15.97 3.28 -12.19
C SER A 141 15.44 2.04 -12.90
N ALA A 142 14.12 1.88 -12.97
CA ALA A 142 13.46 0.76 -13.65
C ALA A 142 12.00 1.11 -13.98
N ASP A 143 11.46 0.48 -15.01
CA ASP A 143 10.03 0.41 -15.29
C ASP A 143 9.61 -1.05 -15.49
N SER A 144 8.32 -1.31 -15.24
CA SER A 144 7.72 -2.61 -15.55
C SER A 144 6.23 -2.47 -15.80
N GLY A 145 5.71 -3.25 -16.75
CA GLY A 145 4.29 -3.57 -16.82
C GLY A 145 3.89 -4.49 -15.66
N GLY A 146 2.70 -4.25 -15.12
CA GLY A 146 2.03 -5.08 -14.12
C GLY A 146 0.77 -5.72 -14.69
N PRO A 147 -0.10 -6.30 -13.83
CA PRO A 147 -1.32 -6.96 -14.29
C PRO A 147 -2.24 -6.01 -15.06
N SER A 148 -3.03 -6.60 -15.96
CA SER A 148 -4.09 -5.91 -16.68
C SER A 148 -5.36 -5.85 -15.84
N VAL A 149 -5.93 -4.66 -15.71
CA VAL A 149 -7.30 -4.44 -15.26
C VAL A 149 -8.24 -4.78 -16.41
N VAL A 150 -9.12 -5.75 -16.21
CA VAL A 150 -10.12 -6.19 -17.17
C VAL A 150 -11.50 -5.86 -16.60
N VAL A 151 -12.24 -4.98 -17.27
CA VAL A 151 -13.59 -4.56 -16.87
C VAL A 151 -14.62 -5.30 -17.73
N GLU A 152 -15.53 -6.02 -17.07
CA GLU A 152 -16.51 -6.92 -17.66
C GLU A 152 -17.91 -6.52 -17.15
N GLY A 153 -18.46 -5.43 -17.71
CA GLY A 153 -19.77 -4.91 -17.32
C GLY A 153 -19.79 -4.40 -15.88
N ALA A 154 -20.49 -5.12 -14.99
CA ALA A 154 -20.63 -4.76 -13.56
C ALA A 154 -19.51 -5.32 -12.67
N THR A 155 -18.60 -6.11 -13.23
CA THR A 155 -17.46 -6.68 -12.52
C THR A 155 -16.15 -6.28 -13.18
N TRP A 156 -15.05 -6.37 -12.44
CA TRP A 156 -13.71 -6.24 -12.97
C TRP A 156 -12.77 -7.21 -12.25
N ARG A 157 -11.63 -7.51 -12.88
CA ARG A 157 -10.59 -8.36 -12.30
C ARG A 157 -9.20 -7.94 -12.76
N LEU A 158 -8.20 -8.43 -12.04
CA LEU A 158 -6.81 -8.40 -12.48
C LEU A 158 -6.50 -9.66 -13.30
N ALA A 159 -5.75 -9.49 -14.37
CA ALA A 159 -5.32 -10.58 -15.23
C ALA A 159 -3.85 -10.43 -15.57
N LYS A 160 -3.20 -11.55 -15.89
CA LYS A 160 -1.87 -11.53 -16.48
C LYS A 160 -1.93 -10.77 -17.80
N GLN A 161 -0.91 -9.95 -18.08
CA GLN A 161 -0.81 -9.31 -19.39
C GLN A 161 -0.72 -10.38 -20.48
N PRO A 162 -1.40 -10.20 -21.63
CA PRO A 162 -1.24 -11.06 -22.78
C PRO A 162 0.19 -11.04 -23.35
#